data_AF-A0A7Y3AWD6-F1
#
_entry.id   AF-A0A7Y3AWD6-F1
#
_cell.length_a   1.000
_cell.length_b   1.000
_cell.length_c   1.000
_cell.angle_alpha   90.00
_cell.angle_beta   90.00
_cell.angle_gamma   90.00
#
_symmetry.space_group_name_H-M   'P 1'
#
loop_
_entity.id
_entity.type
_entity.pdbx_description
1 polymer ?
#
loop_
_entity_poly.entity_id
_entity_poly.type
_entity_poly.pdbx_seq_one_letter_code
_entity_poly.pdbx_strand_id
1 'polypeptide(L)'
;MRHYLVLLIGLLLSLQSVLAQVPKKSTSSDIYHSLQKLNFLGSALYIAAHPDDENTRLISYLSNEVKARTGYLSITRGDGGQNLIGKELRELLGVLRTQELLAARSVDGGKQFFTRANDFGYSKHPSETLEIWDKEAVLGDVVWVLRNFKPDVIVNRFDHRTPGSTHGHHTSSAMLSIEAFDLVNDVNAYPEQLDKVSLWQPKRLFFNTSWWFYGSPENFEKADKSKMMNLDVGVYYPMKGLSNNEIASIASSQHLSQGFGRLSSRGSQDEYIELLSGDMPNDKSNIFEGINTSWSRVKGGDAIGKILIAVEENFDFVNPSKHLPELLEAHKLLVNIEDDHWKRIKLNELQDIILEVCGLYLEASSTVPNAVPGSSVKINIEALNRSNAA
;
A
#
# COMPACT_ATOMS: atom_id res chain seq x y z
N MET A 1 -26.84 -37.78 -9.34
CA MET A 1 -26.26 -36.49 -9.81
C MET A 1 -26.69 -35.29 -8.97
N ARG A 2 -27.98 -35.09 -8.68
CA ARG A 2 -28.48 -33.97 -7.86
C ARG A 2 -27.87 -33.90 -6.44
N HIS A 3 -27.68 -35.06 -5.80
CA HIS A 3 -27.05 -35.14 -4.46
C HIS A 3 -25.56 -34.78 -4.46
N TYR A 4 -24.82 -35.16 -5.50
CA TYR A 4 -23.40 -34.80 -5.64
C TYR A 4 -23.20 -33.31 -5.93
N LEU A 5 -24.12 -32.69 -6.68
CA LEU A 5 -24.08 -31.24 -6.95
C LEU A 5 -24.37 -30.43 -5.68
N VAL A 6 -25.33 -30.86 -4.86
CA VAL A 6 -25.63 -30.23 -3.55
C VAL A 6 -24.45 -30.39 -2.58
N LEU A 7 -23.78 -31.55 -2.58
CA LEU A 7 -22.61 -31.80 -1.75
C LEU A 7 -21.40 -30.96 -2.19
N LEU A 8 -21.21 -30.76 -3.50
CA LEU A 8 -20.16 -29.92 -4.07
C LEU A 8 -20.40 -28.42 -3.77
N ILE A 9 -21.64 -27.95 -3.89
CA ILE A 9 -22.04 -26.57 -3.54
C ILE A 9 -21.88 -26.35 -2.02
N GLY A 10 -22.26 -27.32 -1.20
CA GLY A 10 -22.08 -27.27 0.26
C GLY A 10 -20.60 -27.23 0.66
N LEU A 11 -19.73 -27.99 -0.03
CA LEU A 11 -18.29 -27.99 0.22
C LEU A 11 -17.64 -26.64 -0.17
N LEU A 12 -18.06 -26.06 -1.29
CA LEU A 12 -17.59 -24.74 -1.76
C LEU A 12 -17.99 -23.58 -0.82
N LEU A 13 -19.13 -23.70 -0.12
CA LEU A 13 -19.56 -22.72 0.88
C LEU A 13 -18.87 -22.90 2.24
N SER A 14 -18.40 -24.11 2.57
CA SER A 14 -17.75 -24.43 3.87
C SER A 14 -16.28 -24.01 3.98
N LEU A 15 -15.66 -23.59 2.89
CA LEU A 15 -14.24 -23.21 2.83
C LEU A 15 -14.00 -21.71 2.96
N GLN A 16 -15.02 -20.91 3.25
CA GLN A 16 -14.85 -19.47 3.44
C GLN A 16 -14.68 -19.15 4.92
N SER A 17 -13.45 -18.76 5.31
CA SER A 17 -13.22 -18.03 6.54
C SER A 17 -14.00 -16.71 6.44
N VAL A 18 -15.15 -16.63 7.09
CA VAL A 18 -15.91 -15.38 7.13
C VAL A 18 -15.13 -14.39 7.99
N LEU A 19 -14.49 -13.43 7.33
CA LEU A 19 -13.98 -12.24 8.00
C LEU A 19 -15.20 -11.41 8.38
N ALA A 20 -15.70 -11.59 9.60
CA ALA A 20 -16.79 -10.78 10.14
C ALA A 20 -16.29 -9.33 10.27
N GLN A 21 -16.69 -8.49 9.33
CA GLN A 21 -16.45 -7.05 9.39
C GLN A 21 -17.74 -6.32 9.06
N VAL A 22 -17.98 -5.23 9.78
CA VAL A 22 -19.10 -4.33 9.51
C VAL A 22 -18.95 -3.80 8.08
N PRO A 23 -20.01 -3.79 7.27
CA PRO A 23 -19.94 -3.23 5.92
C PRO A 23 -19.45 -1.79 5.95
N LYS A 24 -18.47 -1.47 5.09
CA LYS A 24 -17.95 -0.11 4.95
C LYS A 24 -19.08 0.82 4.50
N LYS A 25 -19.22 1.97 5.18
CA LYS A 25 -20.21 3.01 4.87
C LYS A 25 -19.50 4.19 4.20
N SER A 26 -19.28 4.08 2.90
CA SER A 26 -18.59 5.13 2.13
C SER A 26 -19.49 6.33 1.88
N THR A 27 -18.97 7.53 2.09
CA THR A 27 -19.62 8.79 1.69
C THR A 27 -19.45 9.03 0.19
N SER A 28 -20.23 9.93 -0.41
CA SER A 28 -20.01 10.30 -1.82
C SER A 28 -18.62 10.90 -2.08
N SER A 29 -18.03 11.57 -1.08
CA SER A 29 -16.62 12.01 -1.12
C SER A 29 -15.64 10.84 -1.17
N ASP A 30 -15.90 9.76 -0.42
CA ASP A 30 -15.05 8.56 -0.44
C ASP A 30 -15.14 7.84 -1.79
N ILE A 31 -16.35 7.72 -2.35
CA ILE A 31 -16.57 7.11 -3.66
C ILE A 31 -15.85 7.91 -4.75
N TYR A 32 -15.99 9.25 -4.72
CA TYR A 32 -15.30 10.12 -5.65
C TYR A 32 -13.78 9.94 -5.54
N HIS A 33 -13.23 9.93 -4.32
CA HIS A 33 -11.81 9.69 -4.10
C HIS A 33 -11.34 8.32 -4.63
N SER A 34 -12.14 7.26 -4.46
CA SER A 34 -11.87 5.94 -5.05
C SER A 34 -11.87 5.98 -6.58
N LEU A 35 -12.77 6.75 -7.20
CA LEU A 35 -12.80 6.95 -8.65
C LEU A 35 -11.54 7.66 -9.17
N GLN A 36 -11.03 8.66 -8.44
CA GLN A 36 -9.75 9.30 -8.79
C GLN A 36 -8.58 8.31 -8.73
N LYS A 37 -8.57 7.42 -7.72
CA LYS A 37 -7.60 6.32 -7.64
C LYS A 37 -7.76 5.32 -8.79
N LEU A 38 -9.00 5.02 -9.18
CA LEU A 38 -9.29 4.13 -10.31
C LEU A 38 -8.64 4.68 -11.60
N ASN A 39 -8.69 5.99 -11.84
CA ASN A 39 -8.10 6.65 -13.00
C ASN A 39 -6.57 6.81 -12.97
N PHE A 40 -5.90 6.49 -11.85
CA PHE A 40 -4.44 6.54 -11.74
C PHE A 40 -3.80 5.15 -11.81
N LEU A 41 -2.94 4.92 -12.81
CA LEU A 41 -2.23 3.67 -13.07
C LEU A 41 -0.74 3.82 -12.76
N GLY A 42 -0.41 4.20 -11.52
CA GLY A 42 0.95 4.27 -11.01
C GLY A 42 1.07 3.68 -9.61
N SER A 43 2.27 3.23 -9.25
CA SER A 43 2.51 2.56 -7.97
C SER A 43 3.86 2.92 -7.35
N ALA A 44 3.89 2.97 -6.02
CA ALA A 44 5.08 3.27 -5.24
C ALA A 44 5.25 2.28 -4.07
N LEU A 45 6.47 1.83 -3.80
CA LEU A 45 6.78 1.00 -2.64
C LEU A 45 7.81 1.69 -1.76
N TYR A 46 7.43 1.95 -0.52
CA TYR A 46 8.34 2.41 0.52
C TYR A 46 8.98 1.18 1.19
N ILE A 47 10.29 1.20 1.44
CA ILE A 47 11.04 0.07 2.03
C ILE A 47 11.85 0.56 3.22
N ALA A 48 11.69 -0.12 4.36
CA ALA A 48 12.49 0.08 5.56
C ALA A 48 12.60 -1.20 6.38
N ALA A 49 13.28 -1.16 7.53
CA ALA A 49 13.64 -2.35 8.27
C ALA A 49 12.53 -2.83 9.21
N HIS A 50 11.88 -1.89 9.90
CA HIS A 50 11.01 -2.18 11.05
C HIS A 50 9.64 -1.49 10.92
N PRO A 51 8.58 -2.03 11.55
CA PRO A 51 7.37 -1.25 11.82
C PRO A 51 7.74 0.06 12.52
N ASP A 52 7.20 1.23 12.18
CA ASP A 52 7.52 2.57 12.73
C ASP A 52 8.60 3.38 12.00
N ASP A 53 9.43 2.72 11.19
CA ASP A 53 10.44 3.39 10.37
C ASP A 53 9.82 4.25 9.27
N GLU A 54 8.60 3.93 8.85
CA GLU A 54 8.03 4.50 7.65
C GLU A 54 7.75 5.99 7.77
N ASN A 55 7.91 6.69 6.64
CA ASN A 55 7.43 8.07 6.55
C ASN A 55 5.93 8.07 6.21
N THR A 56 5.09 8.09 7.25
CA THR A 56 3.63 8.10 7.10
C THR A 56 3.12 9.30 6.28
N ARG A 57 3.84 10.44 6.28
CA ARG A 57 3.47 11.61 5.45
C ARG A 57 3.63 11.33 3.98
N LEU A 58 4.76 10.75 3.59
CA LEU A 58 5.04 10.44 2.19
C LEU A 58 4.12 9.31 1.68
N ILE A 59 3.89 8.27 2.49
CA ILE A 59 2.94 7.19 2.14
C ILE A 59 1.53 7.76 1.95
N SER A 60 1.06 8.57 2.91
CA SER A 60 -0.25 9.21 2.84
C SER A 60 -0.35 10.14 1.62
N TYR A 61 0.70 10.92 1.33
CA TYR A 61 0.72 11.84 0.19
C TYR A 61 0.63 11.09 -1.14
N LEU A 62 1.44 10.04 -1.32
CA LEU A 62 1.41 9.21 -2.53
C LEU A 62 0.04 8.55 -2.70
N SER A 63 -0.55 8.01 -1.64
CA SER A 63 -1.85 7.34 -1.69
C SER A 63 -3.02 8.30 -1.89
N ASN A 64 -3.01 9.46 -1.21
CA ASN A 64 -4.18 10.34 -1.13
C ASN A 64 -4.10 11.57 -2.02
N GLU A 65 -2.93 12.17 -2.23
CA GLU A 65 -2.78 13.30 -3.14
C GLU A 65 -2.52 12.80 -4.56
N VAL A 66 -1.45 12.04 -4.74
CA VAL A 66 -1.03 11.53 -6.07
C VAL A 66 -1.96 10.42 -6.58
N LYS A 67 -2.70 9.75 -5.68
CA LYS A 67 -3.57 8.60 -5.98
C LYS A 67 -2.82 7.34 -6.41
N ALA A 68 -1.52 7.28 -6.13
CA ALA A 68 -0.68 6.14 -6.43
C ALA A 68 -1.02 4.95 -5.54
N ARG A 69 -1.02 3.75 -6.13
CA ARG A 69 -1.08 2.51 -5.37
C ARG A 69 0.21 2.38 -4.56
N THR A 70 0.11 2.67 -3.27
CA THR A 70 1.27 2.82 -2.40
C THR A 70 1.40 1.63 -1.44
N GLY A 71 2.59 1.09 -1.28
CA GLY A 71 2.91 0.01 -0.35
C GLY A 71 4.00 0.40 0.63
N TYR A 72 4.06 -0.30 1.75
CA TYR A 72 5.19 -0.32 2.68
C TYR A 72 5.68 -1.75 2.88
N LEU A 73 6.94 -2.00 2.58
CA LEU A 73 7.65 -3.22 2.92
C LEU A 73 8.53 -2.95 4.14
N SER A 74 8.11 -3.50 5.28
CA SER A 74 8.97 -3.65 6.43
C SER A 74 9.74 -4.96 6.28
N ILE A 75 11.08 -4.93 6.29
CA ILE A 75 11.86 -6.17 6.16
C ILE A 75 11.50 -7.15 7.28
N THR A 76 11.37 -6.66 8.51
CA THR A 76 11.03 -7.47 9.69
C THR A 76 9.62 -7.16 10.22
N ARG A 77 9.17 -7.91 11.24
CA ARG A 77 7.94 -7.62 12.00
C ARG A 77 8.20 -6.84 13.30
N GLY A 78 9.43 -6.40 13.56
CA GLY A 78 9.77 -5.61 14.74
C GLY A 78 9.75 -6.38 16.07
N ASP A 79 9.86 -7.70 16.02
CA ASP A 79 9.82 -8.60 17.17
C ASP A 79 11.01 -8.46 18.13
N GLY A 80 12.10 -7.82 17.70
CA GLY A 80 13.28 -7.51 18.51
C GLY A 80 13.21 -6.17 19.26
N GLY A 81 12.11 -5.43 19.07
CA GLY A 81 11.91 -4.10 19.65
C GLY A 81 11.53 -4.09 21.13
N GLN A 82 11.29 -2.88 21.63
CA GLN A 82 10.73 -2.64 22.98
C GLN A 82 9.20 -2.62 22.93
N ASN A 83 8.54 -2.72 24.09
CA ASN A 83 7.10 -2.56 24.20
C ASN A 83 6.79 -1.64 25.39
N LEU A 84 6.30 -0.45 25.11
CA LEU A 84 6.02 0.57 26.13
C LEU A 84 4.67 0.36 26.85
N ILE A 85 3.78 -0.46 26.28
CA ILE A 85 2.38 -0.59 26.76
C ILE A 85 2.07 -1.98 27.30
N GLY A 86 3.02 -2.91 27.26
CA GLY A 86 2.78 -4.31 27.57
C GLY A 86 4.04 -5.11 27.87
N LYS A 87 3.86 -6.42 28.02
CA LYS A 87 4.94 -7.37 28.35
C LYS A 87 5.31 -8.28 27.17
N GLU A 88 4.61 -8.13 26.06
CA GLU A 88 4.82 -8.91 24.85
C GLU A 88 6.21 -8.59 24.29
N LEU A 89 6.97 -9.64 23.98
CA LEU A 89 8.31 -9.60 23.39
C LEU A 89 8.37 -10.63 22.27
N ARG A 90 9.38 -10.53 21.40
CA ARG A 90 9.62 -11.51 20.33
C ARG A 90 8.37 -11.72 19.49
N GLU A 91 7.97 -12.96 19.26
CA GLU A 91 6.89 -13.32 18.33
C GLU A 91 5.57 -12.64 18.70
N LEU A 92 5.25 -12.53 20.00
CA LEU A 92 4.05 -11.84 20.47
C LEU A 92 4.09 -10.34 20.15
N LEU A 93 5.26 -9.71 20.29
CA LEU A 93 5.45 -8.32 19.89
C LEU A 93 5.36 -8.16 18.36
N GLY A 94 5.90 -9.10 17.60
CA GLY A 94 5.78 -9.09 16.13
C GLY A 94 4.33 -9.17 15.66
N VAL A 95 3.48 -9.96 16.32
CA VAL A 95 2.03 -10.00 16.05
C VAL A 95 1.38 -8.65 16.35
N LEU A 96 1.70 -8.07 17.51
CA LEU A 96 1.18 -6.77 17.92
C LEU A 96 1.56 -5.67 16.93
N ARG A 97 2.85 -5.51 16.61
CA ARG A 97 3.36 -4.49 15.69
C ARG A 97 2.88 -4.71 14.24
N THR A 98 2.58 -5.95 13.87
CA THR A 98 1.91 -6.23 12.60
C THR A 98 0.51 -5.61 12.57
N GLN A 99 -0.27 -5.74 13.65
CA GLN A 99 -1.60 -5.11 13.72
C GLN A 99 -1.50 -3.58 13.77
N GLU A 100 -0.49 -3.02 14.46
CA GLU A 100 -0.24 -1.57 14.47
C GLU A 100 0.05 -1.03 13.06
N LEU A 101 0.87 -1.72 12.27
CA LEU A 101 1.10 -1.36 10.87
C LEU A 101 -0.17 -1.47 10.02
N LEU A 102 -0.95 -2.55 10.18
CA LEU A 102 -2.21 -2.69 9.46
C LEU A 102 -3.19 -1.57 9.81
N ALA A 103 -3.26 -1.16 11.08
CA ALA A 103 -4.02 -0.02 11.52
C ALA A 103 -3.49 1.30 10.91
N ALA A 104 -2.18 1.53 10.92
CA ALA A 104 -1.56 2.71 10.30
C ALA A 104 -1.87 2.79 8.79
N ARG A 105 -1.75 1.66 8.09
CA ARG A 105 -2.06 1.50 6.67
C ARG A 105 -3.53 1.73 6.35
N SER A 106 -4.45 1.36 7.26
CA SER A 106 -5.88 1.67 7.10
C SER A 106 -6.18 3.18 7.15
N VAL A 107 -5.30 3.96 7.77
CA VAL A 107 -5.41 5.42 7.89
C VAL A 107 -4.74 6.14 6.72
N ASP A 108 -3.47 5.82 6.42
CA ASP A 108 -2.73 6.48 5.34
C ASP A 108 -3.05 5.93 3.94
N GLY A 109 -3.69 4.76 3.86
CA GLY A 109 -4.11 4.11 2.63
C GLY A 109 -3.00 3.35 1.90
N GLY A 110 -1.87 3.08 2.55
CA GLY A 110 -0.83 2.19 2.01
C GLY A 110 -1.17 0.71 2.19
N LYS A 111 -0.46 -0.18 1.47
CA LYS A 111 -0.54 -1.65 1.65
C LYS A 111 0.67 -2.18 2.41
N GLN A 112 0.47 -3.04 3.41
CA GLN A 112 1.58 -3.60 4.20
C GLN A 112 2.15 -4.89 3.58
N PHE A 113 3.47 -5.00 3.61
CA PHE A 113 4.24 -6.21 3.28
C PHE A 113 5.29 -6.50 4.35
N PHE A 114 5.72 -7.76 4.42
CA PHE A 114 6.79 -8.26 5.28
C PHE A 114 7.62 -9.32 4.56
N THR A 115 8.88 -9.48 4.92
CA THR A 115 9.71 -10.64 4.50
C THR A 115 9.71 -11.73 5.59
N ARG A 116 10.51 -12.77 5.41
CA ARG A 116 10.82 -13.77 6.45
C ARG A 116 11.81 -13.29 7.52
N ALA A 117 12.48 -12.16 7.31
CA ALA A 117 13.55 -11.71 8.18
C ALA A 117 13.07 -11.51 9.63
N ASN A 118 13.87 -12.01 10.56
CA ASN A 118 13.61 -11.90 11.99
C ASN A 118 14.26 -10.63 12.56
N ASP A 119 13.54 -9.84 13.35
CA ASP A 119 14.17 -8.76 14.10
C ASP A 119 14.84 -9.34 15.36
N PHE A 120 16.13 -9.65 15.26
CA PHE A 120 16.86 -10.26 16.37
C PHE A 120 17.29 -9.27 17.46
N GLY A 121 17.00 -7.97 17.28
CA GLY A 121 17.42 -6.88 18.16
C GLY A 121 18.56 -6.06 17.56
N TYR A 122 19.21 -5.23 18.39
CA TYR A 122 20.21 -4.28 17.90
C TYR A 122 21.42 -4.98 17.26
N SER A 123 21.72 -4.58 16.04
CA SER A 123 22.98 -4.84 15.34
C SER A 123 23.57 -3.53 14.88
N LYS A 124 24.90 -3.40 14.89
CA LYS A 124 25.58 -2.20 14.44
C LYS A 124 25.92 -2.23 12.95
N HIS A 125 26.25 -3.40 12.40
CA HIS A 125 26.78 -3.51 11.04
C HIS A 125 25.92 -4.41 10.16
N PRO A 126 25.70 -4.02 8.89
CA PRO A 126 24.87 -4.81 7.97
C PRO A 126 25.46 -6.19 7.67
N SER A 127 26.77 -6.42 7.79
CA SER A 127 27.37 -7.74 7.57
C SER A 127 26.83 -8.79 8.54
N GLU A 128 26.72 -8.46 9.83
CA GLU A 128 26.13 -9.33 10.85
C GLU A 128 24.64 -9.55 10.57
N THR A 129 23.91 -8.47 10.25
CA THR A 129 22.50 -8.56 9.89
C THR A 129 22.25 -9.50 8.72
N LEU A 130 22.98 -9.32 7.62
CA LEU A 130 22.80 -10.09 6.39
C LEU A 130 23.26 -11.55 6.53
N GLU A 131 24.22 -11.82 7.42
CA GLU A 131 24.58 -13.19 7.81
C GLU A 131 23.42 -13.86 8.57
N ILE A 132 22.89 -13.20 9.61
CA ILE A 132 21.80 -13.76 10.43
C ILE A 132 20.50 -13.92 9.63
N TRP A 133 20.19 -12.97 8.76
CA TRP A 133 19.00 -12.99 7.93
C TRP A 133 19.05 -14.02 6.80
N ASP A 134 20.22 -14.60 6.51
CA ASP A 134 20.47 -15.29 5.24
C ASP A 134 20.13 -14.35 4.07
N LYS A 135 21.12 -13.51 3.70
CA LYS A 135 21.00 -12.47 2.68
C LYS A 135 20.21 -12.92 1.46
N GLU A 136 20.55 -14.09 0.90
CA GLU A 136 19.95 -14.58 -0.34
C GLU A 136 18.47 -14.97 -0.14
N ALA A 137 18.12 -15.54 1.02
CA ALA A 137 16.73 -15.85 1.33
C ALA A 137 15.87 -14.59 1.48
N VAL A 138 16.35 -13.56 2.20
CA VAL A 138 15.60 -12.32 2.40
C VAL A 138 15.58 -11.46 1.14
N LEU A 139 16.68 -11.40 0.39
CA LEU A 139 16.72 -10.75 -0.92
C LEU A 139 15.70 -11.37 -1.88
N GLY A 140 15.56 -12.69 -1.87
CA GLY A 140 14.52 -13.40 -2.63
C GLY A 140 13.10 -12.96 -2.28
N ASP A 141 12.80 -12.72 -1.00
CA ASP A 141 11.50 -12.19 -0.57
C ASP A 141 11.29 -10.74 -1.04
N VAL A 142 12.32 -9.89 -1.02
CA VAL A 142 12.25 -8.51 -1.55
C VAL A 142 11.96 -8.54 -3.05
N VAL A 143 12.70 -9.36 -3.82
CA VAL A 143 12.47 -9.56 -5.26
C VAL A 143 11.04 -10.06 -5.52
N TRP A 144 10.56 -11.01 -4.72
CA TRP A 144 9.19 -11.53 -4.80
C TRP A 144 8.15 -10.42 -4.63
N VAL A 145 8.29 -9.58 -3.58
CA VAL A 145 7.38 -8.45 -3.33
C VAL A 145 7.40 -7.48 -4.51
N LEU A 146 8.57 -7.15 -5.04
CA LEU A 146 8.71 -6.25 -6.18
C LEU A 146 8.06 -6.81 -7.46
N ARG A 147 8.27 -8.10 -7.79
CA ARG A 147 7.64 -8.76 -8.94
C ARG A 147 6.13 -8.89 -8.80
N ASN A 148 5.61 -9.07 -7.58
CA ASN A 148 4.19 -9.20 -7.31
C ASN A 148 3.45 -7.84 -7.27
N PHE A 149 4.04 -6.86 -6.56
CA PHE A 149 3.48 -5.53 -6.38
C PHE A 149 3.67 -4.64 -7.59
N LYS A 150 4.76 -4.84 -8.35
CA LYS A 150 5.19 -4.10 -9.54
C LYS A 150 5.29 -2.57 -9.34
N PRO A 151 6.06 -2.09 -8.34
CA PRO A 151 6.18 -0.65 -8.10
C PRO A 151 6.87 0.05 -9.27
N ASP A 152 6.32 1.17 -9.71
CA ASP A 152 7.00 2.06 -10.66
C ASP A 152 8.13 2.83 -9.97
N VAL A 153 7.92 3.20 -8.71
CA VAL A 153 8.85 3.95 -7.88
C VAL A 153 9.12 3.19 -6.57
N ILE A 154 10.38 3.12 -6.15
CA ILE A 154 10.77 2.60 -4.84
C ILE A 154 11.38 3.74 -4.02
N VAL A 155 11.07 3.80 -2.73
CA VAL A 155 11.64 4.77 -1.79
C VAL A 155 12.18 4.05 -0.57
N ASN A 156 13.49 4.11 -0.36
CA ASN A 156 14.16 3.58 0.83
C ASN A 156 14.10 4.61 1.96
N ARG A 157 13.82 4.17 3.19
CA ARG A 157 13.92 5.03 4.38
C ARG A 157 15.35 5.41 4.72
N PHE A 158 16.29 4.51 4.45
CA PHE A 158 17.67 4.62 4.90
C PHE A 158 18.65 4.62 3.74
N ASP A 159 19.86 5.09 4.02
CA ASP A 159 20.94 5.15 3.04
C ASP A 159 21.79 3.86 3.10
N HIS A 160 21.93 3.21 1.95
CA HIS A 160 22.76 2.01 1.80
C HIS A 160 24.27 2.32 1.92
N ARG A 161 24.67 3.59 1.77
CA ARG A 161 26.07 4.05 1.73
C ARG A 161 26.66 4.36 3.10
N THR A 162 25.87 4.28 4.17
CA THR A 162 26.31 4.68 5.52
C THR A 162 26.28 3.53 6.54
N PRO A 163 27.01 2.42 6.31
CA PRO A 163 27.05 1.32 7.26
C PRO A 163 27.62 1.78 8.62
N GLY A 164 26.95 1.38 9.71
CA GLY A 164 27.37 1.70 11.08
C GLY A 164 27.03 3.11 11.57
N SER A 165 26.39 3.96 10.75
CA SER A 165 25.85 5.25 11.20
C SER A 165 24.53 5.10 11.98
N THR A 166 23.83 3.99 11.75
CA THR A 166 22.54 3.64 12.35
C THR A 166 22.49 2.13 12.62
N HIS A 167 21.32 1.59 12.96
CA HIS A 167 21.11 0.16 13.15
C HIS A 167 21.43 -0.64 11.87
N GLY A 168 22.15 -1.76 12.00
CA GLY A 168 22.50 -2.66 10.89
C GLY A 168 21.31 -3.12 10.04
N HIS A 169 20.11 -3.29 10.62
CA HIS A 169 18.89 -3.62 9.89
C HIS A 169 18.49 -2.51 8.92
N HIS A 170 18.63 -1.25 9.33
CA HIS A 170 18.30 -0.08 8.52
C HIS A 170 19.14 -0.06 7.24
N THR A 171 20.47 -0.13 7.37
CA THR A 171 21.36 -0.15 6.19
C THR A 171 21.15 -1.40 5.35
N SER A 172 20.94 -2.56 5.98
CA SER A 172 20.67 -3.82 5.25
C SER A 172 19.40 -3.74 4.41
N SER A 173 18.33 -3.14 4.94
CA SER A 173 17.08 -2.95 4.18
C SER A 173 17.30 -2.13 2.89
N ALA A 174 18.10 -1.07 2.97
CA ALA A 174 18.43 -0.24 1.82
C ALA A 174 19.35 -0.94 0.82
N MET A 175 20.33 -1.72 1.31
CA MET A 175 21.21 -2.54 0.47
C MET A 175 20.44 -3.60 -0.31
N LEU A 176 19.54 -4.33 0.37
CA LEU A 176 18.68 -5.33 -0.26
C LEU A 176 17.77 -4.71 -1.32
N SER A 177 17.21 -3.52 -1.05
CA SER A 177 16.38 -2.79 -2.02
C SER A 177 17.17 -2.37 -3.26
N ILE A 178 18.39 -1.85 -3.09
CA ILE A 178 19.30 -1.48 -4.19
C ILE A 178 19.63 -2.69 -5.06
N GLU A 179 19.99 -3.82 -4.44
CA GLU A 179 20.32 -5.04 -5.18
C GLU A 179 19.08 -5.62 -5.88
N ALA A 180 17.92 -5.61 -5.21
CA ALA A 180 16.68 -6.09 -5.79
C ALA A 180 16.20 -5.23 -6.97
N PHE A 181 16.52 -3.94 -7.02
CA PHE A 181 16.11 -3.05 -8.13
C PHE A 181 16.52 -3.60 -9.50
N ASP A 182 17.72 -4.19 -9.58
CA ASP A 182 18.23 -4.80 -10.81
C ASP A 182 17.74 -6.26 -10.97
N LEU A 183 17.74 -7.05 -9.89
CA LEU A 183 17.39 -8.48 -9.94
C LEU A 183 15.93 -8.76 -10.31
N VAL A 184 15.01 -7.83 -10.04
CA VAL A 184 13.57 -8.02 -10.32
C VAL A 184 13.30 -8.26 -11.81
N ASN A 185 14.16 -7.74 -12.69
CA ASN A 185 14.09 -7.94 -14.14
C ASN A 185 15.08 -9.00 -14.68
N ASP A 186 15.86 -9.66 -13.82
CA ASP A 186 16.77 -10.74 -14.23
C ASP A 186 16.06 -12.10 -14.20
N VAL A 187 16.03 -12.80 -15.34
CA VAL A 187 15.44 -14.13 -15.47
C VAL A 187 16.19 -15.21 -14.68
N ASN A 188 17.48 -15.00 -14.39
CA ASN A 188 18.31 -15.95 -13.66
C ASN A 188 18.23 -15.76 -12.14
N ALA A 189 17.73 -14.61 -11.69
CA ALA A 189 17.55 -14.32 -10.27
C ALA A 189 16.23 -14.92 -9.78
N TYR A 190 16.31 -15.89 -8.85
CA TYR A 190 15.16 -16.58 -8.28
C TYR A 190 14.19 -17.13 -9.35
N PRO A 191 14.66 -17.98 -10.29
CA PRO A 191 13.87 -18.44 -11.43
C PRO A 191 12.63 -19.23 -11.01
N GLU A 192 12.66 -19.89 -9.86
CA GLU A 192 11.52 -20.62 -9.28
C GLU A 192 10.32 -19.71 -8.98
N GLN A 193 10.52 -18.41 -8.83
CA GLN A 193 9.43 -17.46 -8.63
C GLN A 193 8.63 -17.20 -9.92
N LEU A 194 9.25 -17.40 -11.09
CA LEU A 194 8.68 -17.02 -12.38
C LEU A 194 7.48 -17.89 -12.81
N ASP A 195 7.25 -19.01 -12.10
CA ASP A 195 6.04 -19.82 -12.22
C ASP A 195 4.78 -19.12 -11.65
N LYS A 196 4.97 -18.06 -10.85
CA LYS A 196 3.91 -17.36 -10.10
C LYS A 196 3.87 -15.86 -10.34
N VAL A 197 5.02 -15.26 -10.63
CA VAL A 197 5.16 -13.83 -10.89
C VAL A 197 5.91 -13.59 -12.19
N SER A 198 5.74 -12.41 -12.78
CA SER A 198 6.49 -12.01 -13.98
C SER A 198 7.62 -11.06 -13.60
N LEU A 199 8.61 -10.96 -14.49
CA LEU A 199 9.64 -9.93 -14.41
C LEU A 199 9.02 -8.53 -14.38
N TRP A 200 9.73 -7.61 -13.75
CA TRP A 200 9.33 -6.22 -13.64
C TRP A 200 10.57 -5.33 -13.56
N GLN A 201 10.49 -4.11 -14.08
CA GLN A 201 11.56 -3.11 -13.94
C GLN A 201 10.98 -1.84 -13.32
N PRO A 202 11.24 -1.58 -12.03
CA PRO A 202 10.97 -0.27 -11.45
C PRO A 202 11.70 0.82 -12.23
N LYS A 203 11.09 1.99 -12.35
CA LYS A 203 11.64 3.12 -13.12
C LYS A 203 12.61 3.95 -12.30
N ARG A 204 12.37 4.05 -10.99
CA ARG A 204 13.18 4.88 -10.09
C ARG A 204 13.31 4.27 -8.70
N LEU A 205 14.46 4.51 -8.10
CA LEU A 205 14.75 4.20 -6.70
C LEU A 205 15.27 5.47 -6.02
N PHE A 206 14.67 5.80 -4.89
CA PHE A 206 15.01 6.97 -4.10
C PHE A 206 15.41 6.61 -2.66
N PHE A 207 16.11 7.52 -2.01
CA PHE A 207 16.31 7.56 -0.56
C PHE A 207 15.52 8.73 0.04
N ASN A 208 14.61 8.47 0.98
CA ASN A 208 13.92 9.51 1.73
C ASN A 208 14.84 10.12 2.79
N THR A 209 15.22 11.37 2.57
CA THR A 209 16.21 12.09 3.36
C THR A 209 15.64 13.36 3.98
N SER A 210 16.38 13.94 4.90
CA SER A 210 16.06 15.20 5.56
C SER A 210 17.31 15.72 6.28
N TRP A 211 17.23 16.91 6.86
CA TRP A 211 18.33 17.50 7.62
C TRP A 211 18.91 16.60 8.73
N TRP A 212 18.11 15.68 9.27
CA TRP A 212 18.56 14.71 10.27
C TRP A 212 19.72 13.84 9.76
N PHE A 213 19.72 13.47 8.48
CA PHE A 213 20.80 12.69 7.87
C PHE A 213 22.06 13.51 7.61
N TYR A 214 21.98 14.83 7.70
CA TYR A 214 23.09 15.77 7.55
C TYR A 214 23.56 16.35 8.89
N GLY A 215 22.96 15.92 10.00
CA GLY A 215 23.28 16.33 11.37
C GLY A 215 22.74 17.70 11.79
N SER A 216 22.50 18.62 10.85
CA SER A 216 21.88 19.91 11.14
C SER A 216 21.18 20.52 9.90
N PRO A 217 20.22 21.45 10.10
CA PRO A 217 19.64 22.22 9.01
C PRO A 217 20.68 22.96 8.17
N GLU A 218 21.70 23.56 8.79
CA GLU A 218 22.74 24.32 8.09
C GLU A 218 23.60 23.42 7.18
N ASN A 219 23.90 22.20 7.63
CA ASN A 219 24.61 21.22 6.80
C ASN A 219 23.74 20.74 5.63
N PHE A 220 22.43 20.56 5.87
CA PHE A 220 21.49 20.18 4.83
C PHE A 220 21.31 21.28 3.78
N GLU A 221 21.27 22.54 4.19
CA GLU A 221 21.24 23.69 3.29
C GLU A 221 22.48 23.72 2.37
N LYS A 222 23.66 23.39 2.91
CA LYS A 222 24.92 23.31 2.16
C LYS A 222 25.09 22.05 1.32
N ALA A 223 24.31 21.01 1.56
CA ALA A 223 24.39 19.75 0.82
C ALA A 223 24.02 19.94 -0.66
N ASP A 224 24.65 19.14 -1.52
CA ASP A 224 24.29 19.08 -2.94
C ASP A 224 22.88 18.51 -3.12
N LYS A 225 21.97 19.32 -3.66
CA LYS A 225 20.58 18.97 -3.95
C LYS A 225 20.33 18.63 -5.42
N SER A 226 21.39 18.49 -6.22
CA SER A 226 21.30 18.18 -7.66
C SER A 226 20.44 16.94 -7.92
N LYS A 227 20.62 15.89 -7.10
CA LYS A 227 19.85 14.64 -7.14
C LYS A 227 18.63 14.59 -6.21
N MET A 228 18.30 15.68 -5.52
CA MET A 228 17.16 15.72 -4.61
C MET A 228 15.92 16.31 -5.29
N MET A 229 14.78 15.74 -4.93
CA MET A 229 13.43 16.27 -5.14
C MET A 229 12.91 16.82 -3.81
N ASN A 230 12.07 17.85 -3.89
CA ASN A 230 11.35 18.42 -2.76
C ASN A 230 9.85 18.32 -3.04
N LEU A 231 9.12 17.73 -2.09
CA LEU A 231 7.69 17.51 -2.16
C LEU A 231 7.04 18.25 -1.01
N ASP A 232 6.21 19.25 -1.30
CA ASP A 232 5.34 19.80 -0.27
C ASP A 232 4.19 18.81 -0.03
N VAL A 233 4.33 18.01 1.02
CA VAL A 233 3.33 17.03 1.44
C VAL A 233 2.30 17.62 2.40
N GLY A 234 2.35 18.93 2.69
CA GLY A 234 1.45 19.64 3.58
C GLY A 234 0.05 19.93 3.02
N VAL A 235 -0.40 19.12 2.06
CA VAL A 235 -1.62 19.34 1.28
C VAL A 235 -2.88 19.21 2.15
N TYR A 236 -3.84 20.10 1.94
CA TYR A 236 -5.19 20.01 2.53
C TYR A 236 -6.15 19.34 1.54
N TYR A 237 -6.95 18.38 2.01
CA TYR A 237 -7.96 17.69 1.20
C TYR A 237 -9.36 18.23 1.54
N PRO A 238 -9.94 19.15 0.74
CA PRO A 238 -11.22 19.79 1.08
C PRO A 238 -12.36 18.80 1.26
N MET A 239 -12.42 17.75 0.42
CA MET A 239 -13.47 16.73 0.47
C MET A 239 -13.42 15.85 1.73
N LYS A 240 -12.28 15.79 2.41
CA LYS A 240 -12.10 15.05 3.68
C LYS A 240 -12.11 15.98 4.90
N GLY A 241 -11.98 17.29 4.70
CA GLY A 241 -11.81 18.25 5.79
C GLY A 241 -10.50 18.11 6.57
N LEU A 242 -9.50 17.40 6.02
CA LEU A 242 -8.25 17.02 6.70
C LEU A 242 -7.05 17.29 5.81
N SER A 243 -5.92 17.65 6.42
CA SER A 243 -4.63 17.69 5.74
C SER A 243 -3.90 16.35 5.76
N ASN A 244 -2.98 16.18 4.82
CA ASN A 244 -2.10 15.03 4.76
C ASN A 244 -1.27 14.85 6.04
N ASN A 245 -0.84 15.96 6.65
CA ASN A 245 -0.13 15.96 7.92
C ASN A 245 -0.99 15.41 9.07
N GLU A 246 -2.29 15.73 9.09
CA GLU A 246 -3.22 15.17 10.09
C GLU A 246 -3.40 13.66 9.90
N ILE A 247 -3.60 13.20 8.66
CA ILE A 247 -3.71 11.76 8.35
C ILE A 247 -2.43 11.03 8.76
N ALA A 248 -1.26 11.58 8.44
CA ALA A 248 0.03 11.00 8.78
C ALA A 248 0.28 10.94 10.29
N SER A 249 -0.14 11.94 11.06
CA SER A 249 -0.05 11.92 12.53
C SER A 249 -0.98 10.86 13.13
N ILE A 250 -2.19 10.67 12.59
CA ILE A 250 -3.11 9.60 13.03
C ILE A 250 -2.52 8.23 12.71
N ALA A 251 -1.95 8.04 11.52
CA ALA A 251 -1.29 6.79 11.11
C ALA A 251 -0.08 6.49 12.02
N SER A 252 0.78 7.47 12.27
CA SER A 252 1.92 7.35 13.19
C SER A 252 1.46 6.96 14.61
N SER A 253 0.31 7.47 15.04
CA SER A 253 -0.24 7.21 16.37
C SER A 253 -0.83 5.81 16.53
N GLN A 254 -0.87 4.98 15.47
CA GLN A 254 -1.23 3.56 15.60
C GLN A 254 -0.08 2.70 16.12
N HIS A 255 1.16 3.20 16.13
CA HIS A 255 2.34 2.55 16.72
C HIS A 255 2.41 2.76 18.23
N LEU A 256 1.39 2.27 18.93
CA LEU A 256 1.18 2.49 20.36
C LEU A 256 2.30 1.88 21.20
N SER A 257 2.74 0.66 20.86
CA SER A 257 3.79 -0.07 21.56
C SER A 257 5.15 0.63 21.53
N GLN A 258 5.39 1.49 20.54
CA GLN A 258 6.64 2.22 20.35
C GLN A 258 6.55 3.68 20.83
N GLY A 259 5.36 4.14 21.24
CA GLY A 259 5.16 5.51 21.70
C GLY A 259 5.29 6.55 20.57
N PHE A 260 5.01 6.17 19.32
CA PHE A 260 5.14 7.03 18.14
C PHE A 260 3.94 7.96 17.91
N GLY A 261 3.17 8.24 18.96
CA GLY A 261 2.10 9.23 18.92
C GLY A 261 2.64 10.60 18.55
N ARG A 262 2.04 11.25 17.55
CA ARG A 262 2.45 12.58 17.07
C ARG A 262 1.30 13.56 17.19
N LEU A 263 1.61 14.77 17.65
CA LEU A 263 0.66 15.88 17.54
C LEU A 263 0.39 16.15 16.05
N SER A 264 -0.85 16.44 15.72
CA SER A 264 -1.23 16.84 14.37
C SER A 264 -0.67 18.23 14.06
N SER A 265 -0.01 18.37 12.91
CA SER A 265 0.39 19.65 12.32
C SER A 265 -0.45 19.96 11.08
N ARG A 266 -0.51 21.24 10.68
CA ARG A 266 -1.25 21.71 9.49
C ARG A 266 -0.38 22.70 8.72
N GLY A 267 -0.65 22.82 7.42
CA GLY A 267 0.11 23.68 6.51
C GLY A 267 1.25 22.95 5.81
N SER A 268 2.03 23.73 5.06
CA SER A 268 3.14 23.26 4.21
C SER A 268 4.16 22.44 5.01
N GLN A 269 4.64 21.37 4.41
CA GLN A 269 5.62 20.46 4.99
C GLN A 269 6.43 19.83 3.87
N ASP A 270 7.71 20.17 3.79
CA ASP A 270 8.62 19.58 2.82
C ASP A 270 9.03 18.16 3.23
N GLU A 271 9.08 17.26 2.25
CA GLU A 271 9.73 15.96 2.28
C GLU A 271 10.73 15.85 1.14
N TYR A 272 11.94 15.39 1.45
CA TYR A 272 13.02 15.27 0.46
C TYR A 272 13.29 13.82 0.11
N ILE A 273 13.51 13.57 -1.18
CA ILE A 273 13.95 12.27 -1.69
C ILE A 273 15.14 12.46 -2.64
N GLU A 274 16.21 11.71 -2.43
CA GLU A 274 17.42 11.69 -3.28
C GLU A 274 17.32 10.52 -4.27
N LEU A 275 17.57 10.78 -5.57
CA LEU A 275 17.59 9.74 -6.59
C LEU A 275 18.85 8.86 -6.44
N LEU A 276 18.63 7.55 -6.30
CA LEU A 276 19.68 6.53 -6.26
C LEU A 276 19.83 5.82 -7.61
N SER A 277 18.72 5.51 -8.29
CA SER A 277 18.73 4.81 -9.59
C SER A 277 17.55 5.24 -10.47
N GLY A 278 17.73 5.18 -11.79
CA GLY A 278 16.79 5.68 -12.80
C GLY A 278 17.07 7.12 -13.22
N ASP A 279 16.12 7.71 -13.94
CA ASP A 279 16.26 9.07 -14.49
C ASP A 279 15.65 10.12 -13.56
N MET A 280 16.35 11.25 -13.38
CA MET A 280 15.85 12.38 -12.59
C MET A 280 14.70 13.09 -13.33
N PRO A 281 13.54 13.31 -12.68
CA PRO A 281 12.50 14.19 -13.21
C PRO A 281 13.00 15.61 -13.46
N ASN A 282 12.50 16.27 -14.52
CA ASN A 282 12.74 17.68 -14.76
C ASN A 282 11.94 18.52 -13.76
N ASP A 283 10.67 18.15 -13.56
CA ASP A 283 9.82 18.66 -12.50
C ASP A 283 10.11 17.89 -11.21
N LYS A 284 10.93 18.51 -10.36
CA LYS A 284 11.33 17.95 -9.07
C LYS A 284 10.21 17.83 -8.04
N SER A 285 8.98 18.21 -8.37
CA SER A 285 7.78 17.95 -7.56
C SER A 285 6.99 16.73 -8.03
N ASN A 286 7.26 16.21 -9.24
CA ASN A 286 6.53 15.09 -9.84
C ASN A 286 7.37 13.81 -9.92
N ILE A 287 7.20 12.94 -8.93
CA ILE A 287 7.93 11.67 -8.80
C ILE A 287 7.65 10.71 -9.97
N PHE A 288 6.48 10.84 -10.60
CA PHE A 288 6.02 9.99 -11.69
C PHE A 288 6.24 10.60 -13.08
N GLU A 289 6.95 11.72 -13.21
CA GLU A 289 7.20 12.33 -14.53
C GLU A 289 7.81 11.31 -15.50
N GLY A 290 7.31 11.25 -16.74
CA GLY A 290 7.77 10.29 -17.75
C GLY A 290 7.31 8.84 -17.54
N ILE A 291 6.53 8.55 -16.49
CA ILE A 291 5.86 7.26 -16.29
C ILE A 291 4.42 7.41 -16.75
N ASN A 292 3.94 6.50 -17.61
CA ASN A 292 2.55 6.52 -18.02
C ASN A 292 1.66 6.05 -16.87
N THR A 293 0.97 6.98 -16.22
CA THR A 293 0.04 6.74 -15.10
C THR A 293 -1.42 6.84 -15.52
N SER A 294 -1.71 6.85 -16.82
CA SER A 294 -3.06 6.95 -17.37
C SER A 294 -3.54 5.60 -17.93
N TRP A 295 -4.82 5.53 -18.31
CA TRP A 295 -5.39 4.36 -18.95
C TRP A 295 -4.71 3.94 -20.26
N SER A 296 -4.02 4.87 -20.96
CA SER A 296 -3.22 4.54 -22.15
C SER A 296 -2.05 3.59 -21.86
N ARG A 297 -1.71 3.37 -20.58
CA ARG A 297 -0.69 2.41 -20.14
C ARG A 297 -1.05 0.98 -20.52
N VAL A 298 -2.34 0.65 -20.56
CA VAL A 298 -2.83 -0.68 -20.88
C VAL A 298 -3.50 -0.69 -22.25
N LYS A 299 -3.22 -1.71 -23.05
CA LYS A 299 -3.82 -1.87 -24.38
C LYS A 299 -5.34 -1.98 -24.27
N GLY A 300 -6.06 -1.12 -25.00
CA GLY A 300 -7.52 -1.01 -24.90
C GLY A 300 -8.01 -0.12 -23.74
N GLY A 301 -7.10 0.41 -22.92
CA GLY A 301 -7.44 1.25 -21.78
C GLY A 301 -8.03 2.60 -22.15
N ASP A 302 -7.67 3.20 -23.28
CA ASP A 302 -8.17 4.53 -23.68
C ASP A 302 -9.70 4.61 -23.72
N ALA A 303 -10.37 3.54 -24.19
CA ALA A 303 -11.83 3.46 -24.21
C ALA A 303 -12.43 3.45 -22.79
N ILE A 304 -11.78 2.76 -21.86
CA ILE A 304 -12.17 2.69 -20.45
C ILE A 304 -11.94 4.06 -19.78
N GLY A 305 -10.76 4.64 -19.98
CA GLY A 305 -10.41 5.95 -19.44
C GLY A 305 -11.35 7.05 -19.93
N LYS A 306 -11.75 7.03 -21.20
CA LYS A 306 -12.75 7.99 -21.73
C LYS A 306 -14.06 7.97 -20.95
N ILE A 307 -14.53 6.79 -20.54
CA ILE A 307 -15.76 6.63 -19.75
C ILE A 307 -15.51 7.10 -18.32
N LEU A 308 -14.49 6.57 -17.65
CA LEU A 308 -14.26 6.80 -16.22
C LEU A 308 -13.81 8.24 -15.90
N ILE A 309 -13.07 8.89 -16.80
CA ILE A 309 -12.72 10.31 -16.67
C ILE A 309 -13.98 11.17 -16.80
N ALA A 310 -14.88 10.86 -17.75
CA ALA A 310 -16.14 11.58 -17.89
C ALA A 310 -17.04 11.40 -16.66
N VAL A 311 -17.06 10.20 -16.05
CA VAL A 311 -17.76 9.96 -14.78
C VAL A 311 -17.14 10.78 -13.64
N GLU A 312 -15.81 10.89 -13.57
CA GLU A 312 -15.12 11.70 -12.57
C GLU A 312 -15.48 13.19 -12.74
N GLU A 313 -15.34 13.74 -13.94
CA GLU A 313 -15.64 15.15 -14.24
C GLU A 313 -17.10 15.54 -13.96
N ASN A 314 -18.03 14.60 -14.12
CA ASN A 314 -19.48 14.82 -13.95
C ASN A 314 -20.05 14.13 -12.70
N PHE A 315 -19.20 13.77 -11.74
CA PHE A 315 -19.60 13.00 -10.57
C PHE A 315 -20.71 13.70 -9.78
N ASP A 316 -21.73 12.95 -9.35
CA ASP A 316 -22.89 13.51 -8.65
C ASP A 316 -22.86 13.11 -7.20
N PHE A 317 -22.48 14.07 -6.36
CA PHE A 317 -22.36 13.84 -4.92
C PHE A 317 -23.70 13.61 -4.23
N VAL A 318 -24.82 13.99 -4.86
CA VAL A 318 -26.18 13.81 -4.32
C VAL A 318 -26.77 12.49 -4.80
N ASN A 319 -26.56 12.13 -6.06
CA ASN A 319 -27.02 10.88 -6.65
C ASN A 319 -25.90 10.12 -7.41
N PRO A 320 -24.95 9.49 -6.71
CA PRO A 320 -23.87 8.72 -7.34
C PRO A 320 -24.37 7.58 -8.24
N SER A 321 -25.53 6.99 -7.90
CA SER A 321 -26.12 5.87 -8.64
C SER A 321 -26.46 6.19 -10.10
N LYS A 322 -26.55 7.48 -10.47
CA LYS A 322 -26.80 7.89 -11.85
C LYS A 322 -25.71 7.45 -12.82
N HIS A 323 -24.49 7.23 -12.32
CA HIS A 323 -23.31 6.84 -13.10
C HIS A 323 -23.17 5.33 -13.29
N LEU A 324 -24.12 4.54 -12.76
CA LEU A 324 -24.07 3.09 -12.84
C LEU A 324 -24.00 2.56 -14.29
N PRO A 325 -24.76 3.09 -15.27
CA PRO A 325 -24.67 2.62 -16.66
C PRO A 325 -23.25 2.75 -17.23
N GLU A 326 -22.58 3.88 -16.99
CA GLU A 326 -21.22 4.15 -17.45
C GLU A 326 -20.20 3.23 -16.75
N LEU A 327 -20.33 3.05 -15.43
CA LEU A 327 -19.45 2.16 -14.65
C LEU A 327 -19.58 0.70 -15.10
N LEU A 328 -20.80 0.24 -15.40
CA LEU A 328 -21.04 -1.10 -15.93
C LEU A 328 -20.49 -1.28 -17.35
N GLU A 329 -20.53 -0.23 -18.18
CA GLU A 329 -19.92 -0.28 -19.50
C GLU A 329 -18.38 -0.33 -19.41
N ALA A 330 -17.79 0.49 -18.54
CA ALA A 330 -16.36 0.41 -18.23
C ALA A 330 -15.97 -0.97 -17.71
N HIS A 331 -16.81 -1.61 -16.88
CA HIS A 331 -16.58 -2.97 -16.37
C HIS A 331 -16.50 -4.00 -17.49
N LYS A 332 -17.44 -3.98 -18.44
CA LYS A 332 -17.43 -4.90 -19.60
C LYS A 332 -16.16 -4.75 -20.42
N LEU A 333 -15.69 -3.53 -20.64
CA LEU A 333 -14.43 -3.28 -21.35
C LEU A 333 -13.23 -3.78 -20.54
N LEU A 334 -13.22 -3.50 -19.23
CA LEU A 334 -12.11 -3.83 -18.34
C LEU A 334 -11.89 -5.33 -18.16
N VAL A 335 -12.96 -6.14 -18.14
CA VAL A 335 -12.86 -7.61 -18.10
C VAL A 335 -12.05 -8.18 -19.26
N ASN A 336 -12.04 -7.49 -20.40
CA ASN A 336 -11.43 -7.97 -21.65
C ASN A 336 -10.00 -7.45 -21.89
N ILE A 337 -9.39 -6.73 -20.95
CA ILE A 337 -8.01 -6.24 -21.16
C ILE A 337 -6.99 -7.37 -21.02
N GLU A 338 -5.91 -7.28 -21.81
CA GLU A 338 -4.84 -8.29 -21.84
C GLU A 338 -3.91 -8.22 -20.62
N ASP A 339 -3.69 -7.02 -20.05
CA ASP A 339 -2.80 -6.85 -18.89
C ASP A 339 -3.42 -7.42 -17.62
N ASP A 340 -3.02 -8.64 -17.25
CA ASP A 340 -3.55 -9.34 -16.06
C ASP A 340 -3.28 -8.61 -14.74
N HIS A 341 -2.19 -7.85 -14.65
CA HIS A 341 -1.83 -7.15 -13.41
C HIS A 341 -2.79 -5.99 -13.16
N TRP A 342 -2.93 -5.08 -14.12
CA TRP A 342 -3.82 -3.92 -14.01
C TRP A 342 -5.29 -4.33 -14.08
N LYS A 343 -5.64 -5.35 -14.88
CA LYS A 343 -7.01 -5.89 -14.93
C LYS A 343 -7.50 -6.26 -13.54
N ARG A 344 -6.74 -7.11 -12.84
CA ARG A 344 -7.14 -7.58 -11.51
C ARG A 344 -7.28 -6.43 -10.50
N ILE A 345 -6.36 -5.47 -10.52
CA ILE A 345 -6.38 -4.33 -9.59
C ILE A 345 -7.58 -3.44 -9.89
N LYS A 346 -7.70 -2.97 -11.13
CA LYS A 346 -8.73 -2.01 -11.53
C LYS A 346 -10.12 -2.62 -11.55
N LEU A 347 -10.25 -3.91 -11.83
CA LEU A 347 -11.55 -4.60 -11.79
C LEU A 347 -12.10 -4.65 -10.36
N ASN A 348 -11.24 -4.96 -9.38
CA ASN A 348 -11.64 -4.93 -7.98
C ASN A 348 -12.03 -3.50 -7.54
N GLU A 349 -11.20 -2.50 -7.85
CA GLU A 349 -11.50 -1.09 -7.54
C GLU A 349 -12.83 -0.62 -8.17
N LEU A 350 -13.08 -0.97 -9.43
CA LEU A 350 -14.31 -0.61 -10.13
C LEU A 350 -15.53 -1.35 -9.55
N GLN A 351 -15.39 -2.62 -9.20
CA GLN A 351 -16.46 -3.39 -8.56
C GLN A 351 -16.83 -2.81 -7.20
N ASP A 352 -15.84 -2.43 -6.39
CA ASP A 352 -16.10 -1.76 -5.11
C ASP A 352 -16.87 -0.45 -5.32
N ILE A 353 -16.46 0.37 -6.30
CA ILE A 353 -17.19 1.61 -6.64
C ILE A 353 -18.63 1.31 -7.10
N ILE A 354 -18.83 0.29 -7.94
CA ILE A 354 -20.18 -0.13 -8.39
C ILE A 354 -21.05 -0.53 -7.19
N LEU A 355 -20.51 -1.29 -6.23
CA LEU A 355 -21.23 -1.67 -5.01
C LEU A 355 -21.58 -0.44 -4.16
N GLU A 356 -20.64 0.49 -4.01
CA GLU A 356 -20.81 1.72 -3.23
C GLU A 356 -21.86 2.67 -3.85
N VAL A 357 -21.85 2.89 -5.18
CA VAL A 357 -22.84 3.77 -5.84
C VAL A 357 -24.25 3.17 -5.86
N CYS A 358 -24.38 1.84 -5.83
CA CYS A 358 -25.66 1.16 -5.69
C CYS A 358 -26.24 1.30 -4.26
N GLY A 359 -25.44 1.77 -3.29
CA GLY A 359 -25.86 1.90 -1.90
C GLY A 359 -26.23 0.55 -1.27
N LEU A 360 -25.60 -0.54 -1.75
CA LEU A 360 -25.85 -1.89 -1.27
C LEU A 360 -25.40 -2.03 0.19
N TYR A 361 -26.22 -2.68 1.00
CA TYR A 361 -25.87 -3.09 2.35
C TYR A 361 -26.15 -4.57 2.49
N LEU A 362 -25.12 -5.34 2.84
CA LEU A 362 -25.22 -6.76 3.11
C LEU A 362 -24.52 -7.05 4.42
N GLU A 363 -25.27 -7.50 5.42
CA GLU A 363 -24.75 -7.91 6.72
C GLU A 363 -25.25 -9.32 7.05
N ALA A 364 -24.35 -10.16 7.54
CA ALA A 364 -24.69 -11.45 8.14
C ALA A 364 -24.18 -11.45 9.58
N SER A 365 -25.10 -11.51 10.55
CA SER A 365 -24.80 -11.42 11.97
C SER A 365 -25.27 -12.65 12.74
N SER A 366 -24.54 -13.00 13.81
CA SER A 366 -24.92 -14.05 14.74
C SER A 366 -24.76 -13.59 16.18
N THR A 367 -25.57 -14.14 17.08
CA THR A 367 -25.45 -13.90 18.53
C THR A 367 -24.36 -14.74 19.18
N VAL A 368 -23.75 -15.68 18.45
CA VAL A 368 -22.66 -16.52 18.93
C VAL A 368 -21.37 -16.24 18.14
N PRO A 369 -20.23 -15.96 18.82
CA PRO A 369 -18.98 -15.62 18.14
C PRO A 369 -18.19 -16.84 17.64
N ASN A 370 -18.50 -18.04 18.14
CA ASN A 370 -17.88 -19.29 17.71
C ASN A 370 -18.89 -20.44 17.77
N ALA A 371 -18.61 -21.50 17.02
CA ALA A 371 -19.46 -22.68 16.93
C ALA A 371 -18.59 -23.94 16.72
N VAL A 372 -19.07 -25.09 17.19
CA VAL A 372 -18.38 -26.38 17.00
C VAL A 372 -18.94 -27.12 15.77
N PRO A 373 -18.13 -27.95 15.08
CA PRO A 373 -18.62 -28.75 13.97
C PRO A 373 -19.88 -29.56 14.35
N GLY A 374 -20.91 -29.50 13.51
CA GLY A 374 -22.20 -30.17 13.72
C GLY A 374 -23.20 -29.39 14.59
N SER A 375 -22.83 -28.24 15.14
CA SER A 375 -23.79 -27.35 15.83
C SER A 375 -24.57 -26.48 14.83
N SER A 376 -25.81 -26.15 15.20
CA SER A 376 -26.65 -25.23 14.44
C SER A 376 -26.40 -23.80 14.91
N VAL A 377 -26.06 -22.89 13.98
CA VAL A 377 -25.89 -21.45 14.25
C VAL A 377 -27.00 -20.68 13.54
N LYS A 378 -27.70 -19.81 14.28
CA LYS A 378 -28.63 -18.87 13.66
C LYS A 378 -27.85 -17.68 13.08
N ILE A 379 -28.07 -17.42 11.79
CA ILE A 379 -27.54 -16.26 11.08
C ILE A 379 -28.71 -15.35 10.72
N ASN A 380 -28.62 -14.08 11.06
CA ASN A 380 -29.53 -13.04 10.59
C ASN A 380 -28.87 -12.35 9.40
N ILE A 381 -29.62 -12.18 8.32
CA ILE A 381 -29.13 -11.53 7.09
C ILE A 381 -29.94 -10.27 6.86
N GLU A 382 -29.26 -9.14 6.73
CA GLU A 382 -29.82 -7.88 6.24
C GLU A 382 -29.25 -7.60 4.85
N ALA A 383 -30.13 -7.45 3.86
CA ALA A 383 -29.76 -7.12 2.48
C ALA A 383 -30.66 -5.98 1.98
N LEU A 384 -30.04 -4.87 1.58
CA LEU A 384 -30.75 -3.67 1.13
C LEU A 384 -30.06 -3.05 -0.09
N ASN A 385 -30.85 -2.68 -1.10
CA ASN A 385 -30.43 -1.81 -2.20
C ASN A 385 -31.10 -0.44 -2.01
N ARG A 386 -30.29 0.62 -1.94
CA ARG A 386 -30.78 2.00 -1.72
C ARG A 386 -30.76 2.85 -3.00
N SER A 387 -30.27 2.31 -4.11
CA SER A 387 -30.30 3.00 -5.40
C SER A 387 -31.67 2.88 -6.07
N ASN A 388 -32.00 3.88 -6.90
CA ASN A 388 -33.15 3.84 -7.80
C ASN A 388 -32.79 3.28 -9.18
N ALA A 389 -31.60 2.67 -9.31
CA ALA A 389 -31.16 2.06 -10.56
C ALA A 389 -31.95 0.76 -10.78
N ALA A 390 -32.65 0.70 -11.92
CA ALA A 390 -33.52 -0.40 -12.31
C ALA A 390 -32.75 -1.59 -12.89
#